data_AF-A0A2A5M4I5-F1
#
_entry.id   AF-A0A2A5M4I5-F1
#
_cell.length_a   1.000
_cell.length_b   1.000
_cell.length_c   1.000
_cell.angle_alpha   90.00
_cell.angle_beta   90.00
_cell.angle_gamma   90.00
#
_symmetry.space_group_name_H-M   'P 1'
#
loop_
_entity.id
_entity.type
_entity.pdbx_description
1 polymer ?
#
loop_
_entity_poly.entity_id
_entity_poly.type
_entity_poly.pdbx_seq_one_letter_code
_entity_poly.pdbx_strand_id
1 'polypeptide(L)'
;RVKILFQGYAKGKIIEQVSNKPLEAKIELIKEDFLEGTKKEALLEVLKEKVKNLANISHYFSPDLLRTIEEGFDASRICDLILNTVRIKKQVAYEFFVLTDLEQKLVKLIDLIAQEIEANKIQKEIKNKVHSRIDKVNKEYFLKEQLRQIQKELGSDTQKEDEVREYQKRLELKKKFMHEDAYKEIKKQIEKFERIHQDNSEASMIQTYIETALDIPFEKISKKKLDIKEVSKQLNHDHYALNKPKERIEEYFAVRELLEKRKIAEKDGAKVILCLYGPPGVGKTSLANSVSKALKRELIRIALGGLEDVNELRGHRRTYIGAMPGRITQGLIEAKQINP
;
A
#
# COMPACT_ATOMS: atom_id res chain seq x y z
N ARG A 1 24.01 48.62 -22.87
CA ARG A 1 22.58 48.52 -23.21
C ARG A 1 21.90 49.82 -22.76
N VAL A 2 21.50 50.68 -23.68
CA VAL A 2 20.78 51.92 -23.36
C VAL A 2 19.36 51.55 -22.93
N LYS A 3 18.95 51.91 -21.71
CA LYS A 3 17.56 51.81 -21.26
C LYS A 3 16.88 53.13 -21.63
N ILE A 4 15.97 53.08 -22.59
CA ILE A 4 15.14 54.23 -22.97
C ILE A 4 13.80 54.08 -22.26
N LEU A 5 13.42 55.09 -21.49
CA LEU A 5 12.16 55.16 -20.76
C LEU A 5 11.24 56.13 -21.50
N PHE A 6 10.07 55.65 -21.92
CA PHE A 6 9.07 56.48 -22.58
C PHE A 6 8.00 56.86 -21.56
N GLN A 7 7.72 58.16 -21.44
CA GLN A 7 6.61 58.67 -20.64
C GLN A 7 5.48 59.08 -21.58
N GLY A 8 4.30 58.47 -21.42
CA GLY A 8 3.11 58.91 -22.14
C GLY A 8 2.67 60.28 -21.64
N TYR A 9 2.45 61.23 -22.56
CA TYR A 9 2.03 62.60 -22.22
C TYR A 9 0.51 62.74 -22.12
N ALA A 10 -0.23 62.15 -23.07
CA ALA A 10 -1.69 62.19 -23.11
C ALA A 10 -2.26 60.98 -23.84
N LYS A 11 -3.52 60.65 -23.55
CA LYS A 11 -4.31 59.67 -24.31
C LYS A 11 -4.93 60.36 -25.52
N GLY A 12 -4.86 59.73 -26.68
CA GLY A 12 -5.47 60.26 -27.88
C GLY A 12 -5.92 59.18 -28.84
N LYS A 13 -6.98 59.48 -29.59
CA LYS A 13 -7.46 58.65 -30.70
C LYS A 13 -6.81 59.14 -31.99
N ILE A 14 -6.19 58.23 -32.74
CA ILE A 14 -5.63 58.56 -34.07
C ILE A 14 -6.79 58.89 -35.01
N ILE A 15 -6.82 60.12 -35.53
CA ILE A 15 -7.76 60.55 -36.56
C ILE A 15 -7.19 60.27 -37.94
N GLU A 16 -5.93 60.65 -38.15
CA GLU A 16 -5.26 60.59 -39.45
C GLU A 16 -3.77 60.30 -39.24
N GLN A 17 -3.23 59.34 -39.97
CA GLN A 17 -1.81 59.02 -39.93
C GLN A 17 -1.06 59.83 -41.00
N VAL A 18 -0.04 60.59 -40.58
CA VAL A 18 0.74 61.51 -41.42
C VAL A 18 2.04 60.86 -41.92
N SER A 19 2.72 60.10 -41.07
CA SER A 19 3.97 59.41 -41.42
C SER A 19 4.13 58.09 -40.67
N ASN A 20 4.94 57.17 -41.23
CA ASN A 20 5.23 55.85 -40.67
C ASN A 20 6.65 55.75 -40.06
N LYS A 21 7.58 56.64 -40.40
CA LYS A 21 8.97 56.63 -39.91
C LYS A 21 9.57 58.05 -39.81
N PRO A 22 9.50 58.71 -38.65
CA PRO A 22 8.82 58.29 -37.41
C PRO A 22 7.29 58.22 -37.57
N LEU A 23 6.62 57.50 -36.69
CA LEU A 23 5.16 57.44 -36.66
C LEU A 23 4.62 58.82 -36.23
N GLU A 24 3.95 59.51 -37.15
CA GLU A 24 3.31 60.80 -36.89
C GLU A 24 1.83 60.68 -37.23
N ALA A 25 0.97 61.18 -36.34
CA ALA A 25 -0.47 61.11 -36.51
C ALA A 25 -1.14 62.34 -35.89
N LYS A 26 -2.22 62.82 -36.52
CA LYS A 26 -3.15 63.75 -35.89
C LYS A 26 -3.99 62.97 -34.89
N ILE A 27 -3.99 63.44 -33.65
CA ILE A 27 -4.71 62.80 -32.55
C ILE A 27 -5.81 63.71 -32.01
N GLU A 28 -6.94 63.11 -31.67
CA GLU A 28 -7.96 63.73 -30.83
C GLU A 28 -7.63 63.41 -29.38
N LEU A 29 -7.51 64.42 -28.52
CA LEU A 29 -7.22 64.21 -27.10
C LEU A 29 -8.45 63.63 -26.39
N ILE A 30 -8.25 62.48 -25.75
CA ILE A 30 -9.27 61.88 -24.88
C ILE A 30 -9.15 62.56 -23.52
N LYS A 31 -10.14 63.38 -23.16
CA LYS A 31 -10.24 63.97 -21.82
C LYS A 31 -10.95 62.98 -20.90
N GLU A 32 -10.42 62.80 -19.70
CA GLU A 32 -11.09 62.01 -18.66
C GLU A 32 -12.16 62.86 -17.99
N ASP A 33 -13.30 62.23 -17.67
CA ASP A 33 -14.39 62.90 -16.98
C ASP A 33 -14.01 63.14 -15.52
N PHE A 34 -14.24 64.36 -15.03
CA PHE A 34 -13.97 64.70 -13.64
C PHE A 34 -15.08 64.16 -12.74
N LEU A 35 -14.70 63.31 -11.79
CA LEU A 35 -15.58 62.93 -10.69
C LEU A 35 -15.32 63.87 -9.51
N GLU A 36 -16.28 64.75 -9.22
CA GLU A 36 -16.26 65.60 -8.03
C GLU A 36 -17.08 64.98 -6.89
N GLY A 37 -16.65 65.22 -5.64
CA GLY A 37 -17.44 64.98 -4.43
C GLY A 37 -17.09 63.73 -3.62
N THR A 38 -17.91 63.49 -2.61
CA THR A 38 -17.79 62.45 -1.57
C THR A 38 -17.77 61.02 -2.10
N LYS A 39 -18.40 60.76 -3.25
CA LYS A 39 -18.39 59.44 -3.90
C LYS A 39 -17.00 58.99 -4.37
N LYS A 40 -16.20 59.93 -4.89
CA LYS A 40 -14.82 59.66 -5.35
C LYS A 40 -13.96 59.17 -4.19
N GLU A 41 -14.07 59.85 -3.05
CA GLU A 41 -13.31 59.53 -1.83
C GLU A 41 -13.67 58.14 -1.30
N ALA A 42 -14.98 57.84 -1.22
CA ALA A 42 -15.45 56.52 -0.78
C ALA A 42 -14.95 55.37 -1.67
N LEU A 43 -15.01 55.52 -3.00
CA LEU A 43 -14.50 54.50 -3.93
C LEU A 43 -12.98 54.35 -3.86
N LEU A 44 -12.26 55.46 -3.69
CA LEU A 44 -10.81 55.43 -3.50
C LEU A 44 -10.42 54.70 -2.22
N GLU A 45 -11.13 54.93 -1.12
CA GLU A 45 -10.86 54.28 0.16
C GLU A 45 -11.07 52.76 0.06
N VAL A 46 -12.16 52.32 -0.56
CA VAL A 46 -12.44 50.90 -0.83
C VAL A 46 -11.34 50.28 -1.70
N LEU A 47 -10.92 50.98 -2.76
CA LEU A 47 -9.85 50.52 -3.64
C LEU A 47 -8.52 50.38 -2.87
N LYS A 48 -8.15 51.38 -2.07
CA LYS A 48 -6.92 51.35 -1.24
C LYS A 48 -6.95 50.16 -0.27
N GLU A 49 -8.08 49.90 0.38
CA GLU A 49 -8.24 48.76 1.28
C GLU A 49 -8.06 47.41 0.54
N LYS A 50 -8.71 47.26 -0.63
CA LYS A 50 -8.58 46.04 -1.45
C LYS A 50 -7.15 45.83 -1.94
N VAL A 51 -6.45 46.89 -2.37
CA VAL A 51 -5.05 46.80 -2.80
C VAL A 51 -4.14 46.39 -1.63
N LYS A 52 -4.36 46.94 -0.43
CA LYS A 52 -3.63 46.54 0.78
C LYS A 52 -3.83 45.07 1.12
N ASN A 53 -5.08 44.58 1.01
CA ASN A 53 -5.40 43.17 1.18
C ASN A 53 -4.70 42.29 0.13
N LEU A 54 -4.67 42.72 -1.14
CA LEU A 54 -3.97 42.00 -2.20
C LEU A 54 -2.45 41.98 -1.97
N ALA A 55 -1.85 43.07 -1.49
CA ALA A 55 -0.42 43.15 -1.19
C ALA A 55 0.02 42.26 -0.01
N ASN A 56 -0.87 41.98 0.94
CA ASN A 56 -0.59 41.02 2.02
C ASN A 56 -0.57 39.56 1.54
N ILE A 57 -1.29 39.27 0.44
CA ILE A 57 -1.41 37.92 -0.10
C ILE A 57 -0.39 37.70 -1.23
N SER A 58 -0.07 38.75 -1.99
CA SER A 58 0.78 38.72 -3.19
C SER A 58 1.91 39.75 -3.11
N HIS A 59 3.08 39.41 -3.66
CA HIS A 59 4.25 40.30 -3.69
C HIS A 59 4.25 41.27 -4.90
N TYR A 60 3.08 41.63 -5.44
CA TYR A 60 3.01 42.49 -6.63
C TYR A 60 3.35 43.95 -6.35
N PHE A 61 3.11 44.43 -5.13
CA PHE A 61 3.33 45.81 -4.75
C PHE A 61 4.57 45.94 -3.85
N SER A 62 5.52 46.77 -4.27
CA SER A 62 6.64 47.17 -3.40
C SER A 62 6.14 48.10 -2.28
N PRO A 63 6.78 48.12 -1.10
CA PRO A 63 6.38 48.98 0.02
C PRO A 63 6.28 50.46 -0.34
N ASP A 64 7.20 50.96 -1.17
CA ASP A 64 7.22 52.36 -1.61
C ASP A 64 6.03 52.72 -2.52
N LEU A 65 5.60 51.78 -3.37
CA LEU A 65 4.43 51.96 -4.23
C LEU A 65 3.13 51.95 -3.42
N LEU A 66 3.04 51.12 -2.38
CA LEU A 66 1.88 51.11 -1.47
C LEU A 66 1.73 52.44 -0.73
N ARG A 67 2.84 53.00 -0.23
CA ARG A 67 2.83 54.33 0.40
C ARG A 67 2.35 55.41 -0.56
N THR A 68 2.84 55.37 -1.80
CA THR A 68 2.43 56.31 -2.86
C THR A 68 0.93 56.21 -3.17
N ILE A 69 0.37 55.01 -3.15
CA ILE A 69 -1.07 54.78 -3.37
C ILE A 69 -1.89 55.23 -2.16
N GLU A 70 -1.43 54.99 -0.93
CA GLU A 70 -2.10 55.42 0.30
C GLU A 70 -2.14 56.95 0.45
N GLU A 71 -1.02 57.63 0.18
CA GLU A 71 -0.87 59.09 0.31
C GLU A 71 -1.42 59.87 -0.90
N GLY A 72 -1.64 59.20 -2.04
CA GLY A 72 -2.13 59.83 -3.26
C GLY A 72 -3.59 60.28 -3.16
N PHE A 73 -3.89 61.45 -3.76
CA PHE A 73 -5.23 62.04 -3.87
C PHE A 73 -5.82 62.00 -5.28
N ASP A 74 -4.97 61.77 -6.29
CA ASP A 74 -5.40 61.69 -7.69
C ASP A 74 -5.84 60.28 -8.05
N ALA A 75 -7.16 60.08 -8.12
CA ALA A 75 -7.79 58.79 -8.42
C ALA A 75 -7.35 58.20 -9.76
N SER A 76 -7.19 59.03 -10.80
CA SER A 76 -6.84 58.50 -12.13
C SER A 76 -5.42 57.98 -12.14
N ARG A 77 -4.50 58.73 -11.53
CA ARG A 77 -3.10 58.34 -11.38
C ARG A 77 -2.94 57.09 -10.52
N ILE A 78 -3.71 56.96 -9.45
CA ILE A 78 -3.73 55.76 -8.60
C ILE A 78 -4.19 54.54 -9.41
N CYS A 79 -5.27 54.67 -10.18
CA CYS A 79 -5.75 53.59 -11.04
C CYS A 79 -4.68 53.13 -12.02
N ASP A 80 -4.00 54.07 -12.68
CA ASP A 80 -2.96 53.75 -13.67
C ASP A 80 -1.73 53.07 -13.01
N LEU A 81 -1.34 53.49 -11.81
CA LEU A 81 -0.28 52.84 -11.04
C LEU A 81 -0.62 51.40 -10.65
N ILE A 82 -1.87 51.16 -10.22
CA ILE A 82 -2.36 49.82 -9.87
C ILE A 82 -2.44 48.94 -11.13
N LEU A 83 -2.99 49.45 -12.23
CA LEU A 83 -3.10 48.70 -13.49
C LEU A 83 -1.73 48.34 -14.10
N ASN A 84 -0.70 49.16 -13.87
CA ASN A 84 0.66 48.87 -14.31
C ASN A 84 1.35 47.80 -13.44
N THR A 85 1.00 47.71 -12.17
CA THR A 85 1.60 46.76 -11.22
C THR A 85 0.93 45.39 -11.27
N VAL A 86 -0.38 45.35 -11.46
CA VAL A 86 -1.15 44.10 -11.57
C VAL A 86 -1.01 43.51 -12.97
N ARG A 87 -0.71 42.20 -13.06
CA ARG A 87 -0.59 41.50 -14.34
C ARG A 87 -1.96 41.22 -14.95
N ILE A 88 -2.43 42.13 -15.80
CA ILE A 88 -3.70 42.00 -16.53
C ILE A 88 -3.51 41.54 -17.98
N LYS A 89 -4.53 40.88 -18.54
CA LYS A 89 -4.56 40.50 -19.97
C LYS A 89 -4.64 41.76 -20.84
N LYS A 90 -4.04 41.73 -22.03
CA LYS A 90 -4.00 42.87 -22.97
C LYS A 90 -5.39 43.46 -23.30
N GLN A 91 -6.40 42.60 -23.44
CA GLN A 91 -7.77 43.01 -23.74
C GLN A 91 -8.36 43.86 -22.60
N VAL A 92 -8.22 43.39 -21.36
CA VAL A 92 -8.67 44.11 -20.16
C VAL A 92 -7.91 45.43 -20.01
N ALA A 93 -6.59 45.43 -20.23
CA ALA A 93 -5.80 46.66 -20.21
C ALA A 93 -6.29 47.71 -21.22
N TYR A 94 -6.72 47.27 -22.41
CA TYR A 94 -7.28 48.16 -23.43
C TYR A 94 -8.65 48.71 -23.02
N GLU A 95 -9.52 47.90 -22.39
CA GLU A 95 -10.80 48.36 -21.87
C GLU A 95 -10.62 49.50 -20.84
N PHE A 96 -9.69 49.35 -19.89
CA PHE A 96 -9.33 50.41 -18.94
C PHE A 96 -8.70 51.63 -19.60
N PHE A 97 -8.00 51.46 -20.72
CA PHE A 97 -7.39 52.57 -21.47
C PHE A 97 -8.43 53.43 -22.19
N VAL A 98 -9.49 52.82 -22.71
CA VAL A 98 -10.57 53.51 -23.47
C VAL A 98 -11.60 54.17 -22.56
N LEU A 99 -11.76 53.67 -21.32
CA LEU A 99 -12.70 54.23 -20.34
C LEU A 99 -12.36 55.69 -19.99
N THR A 100 -13.31 56.59 -20.28
CA THR A 100 -13.24 58.03 -19.92
C THR A 100 -13.90 58.34 -18.58
N ASP A 101 -14.92 57.55 -18.20
CA ASP A 101 -15.65 57.69 -16.95
C ASP A 101 -14.85 57.11 -15.77
N LEU A 102 -14.43 58.01 -14.87
CA LEU A 102 -13.62 57.69 -13.71
C LEU A 102 -14.37 56.82 -12.67
N GLU A 103 -15.69 56.98 -12.52
CA GLU A 103 -16.49 56.17 -11.58
C GLU A 103 -16.52 54.72 -12.05
N GLN A 104 -16.85 54.50 -13.33
CA GLN A 104 -16.83 53.16 -13.92
C GLN A 104 -15.44 52.54 -13.89
N LYS A 105 -14.39 53.34 -14.12
CA LYS A 105 -13.00 52.89 -14.04
C LYS A 105 -12.65 52.39 -12.63
N LEU A 106 -13.04 53.14 -11.58
CA LEU A 106 -12.81 52.76 -10.19
C LEU A 106 -13.58 51.49 -9.81
N VAL A 107 -14.86 51.40 -10.14
CA VAL A 107 -15.70 50.23 -9.80
C VAL A 107 -15.16 48.96 -10.48
N LYS A 108 -14.87 49.02 -11.78
CA LYS A 108 -14.27 47.88 -12.50
C LYS A 108 -12.91 47.48 -11.93
N LEU A 109 -12.11 48.45 -11.50
CA LEU A 109 -10.80 48.16 -10.91
C LEU A 109 -10.96 47.47 -9.55
N ILE A 110 -11.90 47.90 -8.71
CA ILE A 110 -12.21 47.25 -7.43
C ILE A 110 -12.61 45.78 -7.66
N ASP A 111 -13.48 45.51 -8.63
CA ASP A 111 -13.91 44.15 -8.98
C ASP A 111 -12.74 43.28 -9.47
N LEU A 112 -11.87 43.85 -10.31
CA LEU A 112 -10.67 43.16 -10.80
C LEU A 112 -9.74 42.78 -9.66
N ILE A 113 -9.50 43.70 -8.72
CA ILE A 113 -8.66 43.43 -7.54
C ILE A 113 -9.31 42.38 -6.64
N ALA A 114 -10.63 42.39 -6.48
CA ALA A 114 -11.36 41.38 -5.70
C ALA A 114 -11.18 39.97 -6.28
N GLN A 115 -11.31 39.82 -7.61
CA GLN A 115 -11.07 38.53 -8.29
C GLN A 115 -9.62 38.05 -8.12
N GLU A 116 -8.66 38.96 -8.19
CA GLU A 116 -7.24 38.62 -8.02
C GLU A 116 -6.92 38.15 -6.59
N ILE A 117 -7.57 38.73 -5.58
CA ILE A 117 -7.47 38.29 -4.18
C ILE A 117 -7.94 36.84 -4.03
N GLU A 118 -9.09 36.48 -4.60
CA GLU A 118 -9.63 35.13 -4.52
C GLU A 118 -8.72 34.11 -5.22
N ALA A 119 -8.25 34.43 -6.43
CA ALA A 119 -7.33 33.58 -7.17
C ALA A 119 -6.04 33.29 -6.38
N ASN A 120 -5.45 34.32 -5.76
CA ASN A 120 -4.23 34.17 -4.96
C ASN A 120 -4.46 33.36 -3.67
N LYS A 121 -5.63 33.49 -3.02
CA LYS A 121 -5.98 32.66 -1.85
C LYS A 121 -6.04 31.18 -2.21
N ILE A 122 -6.74 30.83 -3.29
CA ILE A 122 -6.83 29.45 -3.78
C ILE A 122 -5.44 28.90 -4.11
N GLN A 123 -4.60 29.68 -4.78
CA GLN A 123 -3.24 29.26 -5.12
C GLN A 123 -2.38 28.98 -3.87
N LYS A 124 -2.53 29.78 -2.81
CA LYS A 124 -1.84 29.59 -1.52
C LYS A 124 -2.31 28.31 -0.81
N GLU A 125 -3.61 28.03 -0.81
CA GLU A 125 -4.15 26.79 -0.25
C GLU A 125 -3.63 25.55 -0.98
N ILE A 126 -3.57 25.60 -2.32
CA ILE A 126 -3.04 24.50 -3.14
C ILE A 126 -1.56 24.26 -2.79
N LYS A 127 -0.74 25.32 -2.73
CA LYS A 127 0.68 25.21 -2.34
C LYS A 127 0.84 24.55 -0.96
N ASN A 128 0.05 24.96 0.02
CA ASN A 128 0.11 24.40 1.38
C ASN A 128 -0.31 22.92 1.42
N LYS A 129 -1.35 22.53 0.67
CA LYS A 129 -1.78 21.11 0.56
C LYS A 129 -0.71 20.24 -0.10
N VAL A 130 -0.01 20.75 -1.12
CA VAL A 130 1.06 20.01 -1.79
C VAL A 130 2.30 19.87 -0.89
N HIS A 131 2.76 20.95 -0.26
CA HIS A 131 3.93 20.91 0.64
C HIS A 131 3.69 19.98 1.84
N SER A 132 2.54 20.08 2.50
CA SER A 132 2.22 19.21 3.65
C SER A 132 2.16 17.71 3.30
N ARG A 133 1.85 17.37 2.05
CA ARG A 133 1.87 15.97 1.58
C ARG A 133 3.29 15.48 1.33
N ILE A 134 4.16 16.31 0.76
CA ILE A 134 5.57 16.00 0.50
C ILE A 134 6.35 15.86 1.82
N ASP A 135 6.12 16.77 2.78
CA ASP A 135 6.81 16.76 4.07
C ASP A 135 6.43 15.55 4.92
N LYS A 136 5.17 15.09 4.88
CA LYS A 136 4.74 13.87 5.58
C LYS A 136 5.45 12.63 5.05
N VAL A 137 5.57 12.49 3.72
CA VAL A 137 6.23 11.33 3.09
C VAL A 137 7.72 11.31 3.41
N ASN A 138 8.40 12.45 3.31
CA ASN A 138 9.83 12.54 3.65
C ASN A 138 10.08 12.31 5.14
N LYS A 139 9.21 12.81 6.02
CA LYS A 139 9.32 12.62 7.47
C LYS A 139 9.10 11.16 7.87
N GLU A 140 8.13 10.47 7.27
CA GLU A 140 7.94 9.02 7.49
C GLU A 140 9.14 8.20 7.02
N TYR A 141 9.71 8.54 5.86
CA TYR A 141 10.92 7.87 5.36
C TYR A 141 12.10 8.06 6.33
N PHE A 142 12.34 9.29 6.77
CA PHE A 142 13.43 9.62 7.69
C PHE A 142 13.29 8.96 9.06
N LEU A 143 12.07 8.95 9.62
CA LEU A 143 11.78 8.28 10.90
C LEU A 143 11.97 6.77 10.83
N LYS A 144 11.64 6.13 9.70
CA LYS A 144 11.90 4.69 9.50
C LYS A 144 13.39 4.39 9.44
N GLU A 145 14.17 5.21 8.74
CA GLU A 145 15.61 5.03 8.63
C GLU A 145 16.30 5.23 10.01
N GLN A 146 15.86 6.22 10.78
CA GLN A 146 16.33 6.42 12.16
C GLN A 146 15.94 5.27 13.10
N LEU A 147 14.70 4.78 13.05
CA LEU A 147 14.29 3.59 13.80
C LEU A 147 15.17 2.39 13.49
N ARG A 148 15.53 2.20 12.21
CA ARG A 148 16.39 1.10 11.76
C ARG A 148 17.82 1.25 12.28
N GLN A 149 18.36 2.47 12.33
CA GLN A 149 19.67 2.73 12.93
C GLN A 149 19.66 2.54 14.46
N ILE A 150 18.64 3.05 15.14
CA ILE A 150 18.46 2.90 16.60
C ILE A 150 18.36 1.42 16.99
N GLN A 151 17.56 0.63 16.26
CA GLN A 151 17.46 -0.83 16.47
C GLN A 151 18.82 -1.55 16.31
N LYS A 152 19.63 -1.11 15.35
CA LYS A 152 20.96 -1.66 15.10
C LYS A 152 21.97 -1.30 16.20
N GLU A 153 21.82 -0.14 16.84
CA GLU A 153 22.66 0.31 17.96
C GLU A 153 22.24 -0.28 19.31
N LEU A 154 20.96 -0.59 19.52
CA LEU A 154 20.42 -1.13 20.77
C LEU A 154 20.80 -2.60 21.05
N GLY A 155 21.38 -3.33 20.09
CA GLY A 155 21.98 -4.64 20.33
C GLY A 155 21.01 -5.78 20.72
N SER A 156 19.70 -5.52 20.76
CA SER A 156 18.64 -6.49 21.08
C SER A 156 18.26 -7.41 19.91
N ASP A 157 18.74 -7.13 18.70
CA ASP A 157 18.32 -7.84 17.47
C ASP A 157 19.22 -9.02 17.06
N THR A 158 20.37 -9.27 17.70
CA THR A 158 21.26 -10.38 17.28
C THR A 158 20.56 -11.74 17.34
N GLN A 159 19.85 -12.02 18.43
CA GLN A 159 19.14 -13.27 18.60
C GLN A 159 17.99 -13.45 17.60
N LYS A 160 17.25 -12.37 17.32
CA LYS A 160 16.15 -12.39 16.34
C LYS A 160 16.66 -12.53 14.90
N GLU A 161 17.74 -11.82 14.56
CA GLU A 161 18.39 -11.95 13.26
C GLU A 161 18.92 -13.37 13.03
N ASP A 162 19.46 -14.00 14.07
CA ASP A 162 19.94 -15.38 14.01
C ASP A 162 18.78 -16.38 13.84
N GLU A 163 17.65 -16.21 14.54
CA GLU A 163 16.43 -17.01 14.34
C GLU A 163 15.87 -16.87 12.91
N VAL A 164 15.79 -15.64 12.39
CA VAL A 164 15.32 -15.38 11.02
C VAL A 164 16.24 -16.08 10.01
N ARG A 165 17.57 -16.01 10.20
CA ARG A 165 18.54 -16.71 9.35
C ARG A 165 18.38 -18.22 9.43
N GLU A 166 18.09 -18.78 10.60
CA GLU A 166 17.83 -20.21 10.77
C GLU A 166 16.57 -20.63 10.01
N TYR A 167 15.46 -19.90 10.18
CA TYR A 167 14.20 -20.19 9.47
C TYR A 167 14.37 -20.11 7.96
N GLN A 168 15.12 -19.13 7.45
CA GLN A 168 15.45 -19.03 6.01
C GLN A 168 16.26 -20.23 5.52
N LYS A 169 17.28 -20.66 6.28
CA LYS A 169 18.06 -21.87 5.94
C LYS A 169 17.19 -23.11 5.90
N ARG A 170 16.34 -23.32 6.91
CA ARG A 170 15.40 -24.45 6.97
C ARG A 170 14.42 -24.45 5.79
N LEU A 171 13.90 -23.28 5.42
CA LEU A 171 12.99 -23.12 4.28
C LEU A 171 13.68 -23.47 2.94
N GLU A 172 14.89 -22.98 2.71
CA GLU A 172 15.64 -23.28 1.48
C GLU A 172 15.95 -24.77 1.32
N LEU A 173 16.27 -25.48 2.41
CA LEU A 173 16.48 -26.93 2.38
C LEU A 173 15.23 -27.70 1.92
N LYS A 174 14.04 -27.20 2.28
CA LYS A 174 12.75 -27.85 1.98
C LYS A 174 12.13 -27.40 0.65
N LYS A 175 12.65 -26.32 0.04
CA LYS A 175 12.11 -25.71 -1.18
C LYS A 175 11.83 -26.67 -2.33
N LYS A 176 12.70 -27.67 -2.54
CA LYS A 176 12.55 -28.66 -3.62
C LYS A 176 11.38 -29.63 -3.41
N PHE A 177 10.90 -29.77 -2.18
CA PHE A 177 9.88 -30.74 -1.77
C PHE A 177 8.53 -30.08 -1.43
N MET A 178 8.48 -28.76 -1.42
CA MET A 178 7.29 -27.97 -1.15
C MET A 178 6.62 -27.52 -2.45
N HIS A 179 5.30 -27.35 -2.41
CA HIS A 179 4.58 -26.63 -3.46
C HIS A 179 4.97 -25.14 -3.46
N GLU A 180 4.95 -24.50 -4.63
CA GLU A 180 5.34 -23.08 -4.75
C GLU A 180 4.52 -22.16 -3.85
N ASP A 181 3.21 -22.41 -3.73
CA ASP A 181 2.31 -21.60 -2.92
C ASP A 181 2.65 -21.68 -1.43
N ALA A 182 3.00 -22.88 -0.95
CA ALA A 182 3.42 -23.09 0.43
C ALA A 182 4.75 -22.37 0.72
N TYR A 183 5.74 -22.49 -0.17
CA TYR A 183 7.03 -21.80 -0.02
C TYR A 183 6.86 -20.27 -0.02
N LYS A 184 6.04 -19.73 -0.94
CA LYS A 184 5.76 -18.28 -1.01
C LYS A 184 5.11 -17.77 0.27
N GLU A 185 4.12 -18.49 0.81
CA GLU A 185 3.44 -18.08 2.04
C GLU A 185 4.37 -18.14 3.25
N ILE A 186 5.14 -19.22 3.44
CA ILE A 186 6.09 -19.32 4.58
C ILE A 186 7.15 -18.22 4.48
N LYS A 187 7.71 -17.97 3.29
CA LYS A 187 8.69 -16.90 3.07
C LYS A 187 8.12 -15.53 3.45
N LYS A 188 6.89 -15.23 3.03
CA LYS A 188 6.19 -13.99 3.38
C LYS A 188 5.99 -13.83 4.89
N GLN A 189 5.71 -14.92 5.60
CA GLN A 189 5.58 -14.87 7.06
C GLN A 189 6.93 -14.63 7.75
N ILE A 190 8.03 -15.21 7.27
CA ILE A 190 9.38 -14.93 7.77
C ILE A 190 9.74 -13.45 7.58
N GLU A 191 9.49 -12.88 6.40
CA GLU A 191 9.71 -11.45 6.13
C GLU A 191 8.83 -10.54 7.02
N LYS A 192 7.60 -10.99 7.35
CA LYS A 192 6.72 -10.29 8.29
C LYS A 192 7.27 -10.35 9.72
N PHE A 193 7.78 -11.50 10.15
CA PHE A 193 8.39 -11.69 11.48
C PHE A 193 9.64 -10.81 11.67
N GLU A 194 10.49 -10.70 10.65
CA GLU A 194 11.66 -9.83 10.66
C GLU A 194 11.32 -8.37 10.98
N ARG A 195 10.19 -7.85 10.47
CA ARG A 195 9.79 -6.44 10.64
C ARG A 195 9.03 -6.14 11.93
N ILE A 196 8.43 -7.13 12.59
CA ILE A 196 7.59 -6.92 13.78
C ILE A 196 8.46 -6.89 15.05
N HIS A 197 8.18 -5.95 15.95
CA HIS A 197 8.87 -5.90 17.25
C HIS A 197 8.51 -7.10 18.13
N GLN A 198 9.45 -7.64 18.90
CA GLN A 198 9.26 -8.87 19.70
C GLN A 198 8.15 -8.74 20.75
N ASP A 199 7.93 -7.55 21.31
CA ASP A 199 6.87 -7.29 22.31
C ASP A 199 5.44 -7.32 21.72
N ASN A 200 5.30 -7.39 20.41
CA ASN A 200 3.99 -7.47 19.79
C ASN A 200 3.40 -8.88 19.96
N SER A 201 2.17 -8.97 20.47
CA SER A 201 1.41 -10.23 20.56
C SER A 201 1.30 -11.03 19.25
N GLU A 202 1.39 -10.37 18.08
CA GLU A 202 1.42 -11.04 16.78
C GLU A 202 2.75 -11.78 16.51
N ALA A 203 3.86 -11.36 17.11
CA ALA A 203 5.18 -11.93 16.86
C ALA A 203 5.22 -13.40 17.26
N SER A 204 4.74 -13.72 18.46
CA SER A 204 4.66 -15.10 18.96
C SER A 204 3.77 -15.98 18.07
N MET A 205 2.62 -15.47 17.62
CA MET A 205 1.72 -16.23 16.73
C MET A 205 2.37 -16.55 15.38
N ILE A 206 3.12 -15.59 14.82
CA ILE A 206 3.82 -15.77 13.54
C ILE A 206 4.98 -16.75 13.72
N GLN A 207 5.73 -16.66 14.82
CA GLN A 207 6.82 -17.58 15.14
C GLN A 207 6.32 -19.02 15.22
N THR A 208 5.28 -19.29 16.02
CA THR A 208 4.69 -20.63 16.14
C THR A 208 4.19 -21.15 14.80
N TYR A 209 3.62 -20.29 13.95
CA TYR A 209 3.20 -20.68 12.61
C TYR A 209 4.38 -21.07 11.72
N ILE A 210 5.46 -20.27 11.71
CA ILE A 210 6.68 -20.56 10.94
C ILE A 210 7.29 -21.88 11.40
N GLU A 211 7.44 -22.07 12.71
CA GLU A 211 7.99 -23.30 13.29
C GLU A 211 7.16 -24.52 12.91
N THR A 212 5.85 -24.48 13.14
CA THR A 212 4.93 -25.56 12.79
C THR A 212 5.02 -25.90 11.30
N ALA A 213 5.06 -24.87 10.43
CA ALA A 213 5.13 -25.08 8.99
C ALA A 213 6.48 -25.69 8.56
N LEU A 214 7.59 -25.30 9.20
CA LEU A 214 8.92 -25.83 8.93
C LEU A 214 9.15 -27.22 9.55
N ASP A 215 8.41 -27.59 10.58
CA ASP A 215 8.47 -28.92 11.21
C ASP A 215 7.78 -30.00 10.38
N ILE A 216 6.88 -29.61 9.47
CA ILE A 216 6.27 -30.55 8.53
C ILE A 216 7.38 -31.19 7.67
N PRO A 217 7.45 -32.53 7.60
CA PRO A 217 8.57 -33.27 7.00
C PRO A 217 8.40 -33.45 5.48
N PHE A 218 8.31 -32.35 4.73
CA PHE A 218 8.14 -32.36 3.27
C PHE A 218 9.20 -33.21 2.53
N GLU A 219 10.44 -33.23 3.03
CA GLU A 219 11.57 -33.90 2.39
C GLU A 219 11.64 -35.43 2.64
N LYS A 220 11.00 -35.92 3.70
CA LYS A 220 11.11 -37.33 4.11
C LYS A 220 9.95 -38.15 3.59
N ILE A 221 10.24 -38.96 2.57
CA ILE A 221 9.32 -39.94 1.99
C ILE A 221 9.93 -41.34 2.19
N SER A 222 9.19 -42.26 2.79
CA SER A 222 9.54 -43.68 2.82
C SER A 222 9.59 -44.21 1.38
N LYS A 223 10.76 -44.73 0.99
CA LYS A 223 11.05 -45.22 -0.37
C LYS A 223 10.70 -46.69 -0.57
N LYS A 224 10.18 -47.37 0.45
CA LYS A 224 9.83 -48.78 0.33
C LYS A 224 8.63 -48.93 -0.60
N LYS A 225 8.85 -49.66 -1.69
CA LYS A 225 7.77 -50.05 -2.61
C LYS A 225 6.84 -51.03 -1.93
N LEU A 226 5.57 -50.96 -2.27
CA LEU A 226 4.58 -51.91 -1.80
C LEU A 226 4.89 -53.31 -2.34
N ASP A 227 4.99 -54.30 -1.45
CA ASP A 227 5.09 -55.72 -1.79
C ASP A 227 4.07 -56.52 -0.96
N ILE A 228 3.05 -57.05 -1.64
CA ILE A 228 2.01 -57.86 -0.99
C ILE A 228 2.57 -59.09 -0.27
N LYS A 229 3.65 -59.71 -0.77
CA LYS A 229 4.22 -60.92 -0.17
C LYS A 229 4.81 -60.61 1.20
N GLU A 230 5.42 -59.45 1.36
CA GLU A 230 5.93 -59.00 2.66
C GLU A 230 4.80 -58.66 3.62
N VAL A 231 3.72 -58.02 3.13
CA VAL A 231 2.52 -57.75 3.93
C VAL A 231 1.89 -59.05 4.43
N SER A 232 1.70 -60.04 3.56
CA SER A 232 1.16 -61.37 3.93
C SER A 232 2.05 -62.09 4.95
N LYS A 233 3.38 -62.09 4.73
CA LYS A 233 4.33 -62.70 5.67
C LYS A 233 4.27 -62.04 7.05
N GLN A 234 4.27 -60.70 7.10
CA GLN A 234 4.22 -59.96 8.36
C GLN A 234 2.88 -60.18 9.09
N LEU A 235 1.76 -60.18 8.36
CA LEU A 235 0.43 -60.45 8.94
C LEU A 235 0.35 -61.86 9.54
N ASN A 236 0.89 -62.87 8.85
CA ASN A 236 0.92 -64.26 9.34
C ASN A 236 1.92 -64.48 10.48
N HIS A 237 2.99 -63.68 10.53
CA HIS A 237 3.94 -63.70 11.63
C HIS A 237 3.35 -63.09 12.91
N ASP A 238 2.72 -61.91 12.82
CA ASP A 238 2.20 -61.17 13.97
C ASP A 238 0.85 -61.74 14.48
N HIS A 239 0.09 -62.42 13.62
CA HIS A 239 -1.25 -62.93 13.94
C HIS A 239 -1.38 -64.38 13.49
N TYR A 240 -1.76 -65.29 14.39
CA TYR A 240 -1.93 -66.71 14.04
C TYR A 240 -3.23 -66.99 13.26
N ALA A 241 -4.37 -66.47 13.75
CA ALA A 241 -5.70 -66.67 13.16
C ALA A 241 -6.07 -65.56 12.15
N LEU A 242 -7.37 -65.23 12.02
CA LEU A 242 -7.89 -64.11 11.21
C LEU A 242 -7.75 -64.29 9.68
N ASN A 243 -8.01 -65.50 9.17
CA ASN A 243 -7.88 -65.80 7.73
C ASN A 243 -8.66 -64.81 6.85
N LYS A 244 -9.97 -64.59 7.13
CA LYS A 244 -10.82 -63.68 6.36
C LYS A 244 -10.33 -62.22 6.39
N PRO A 245 -10.05 -61.59 7.56
CA PRO A 245 -9.48 -60.24 7.58
C PRO A 245 -8.13 -60.12 6.87
N LYS A 246 -7.23 -61.09 7.03
CA LYS A 246 -5.92 -61.09 6.37
C LYS A 246 -6.06 -61.15 4.85
N GLU A 247 -6.86 -62.08 4.34
CA GLU A 247 -7.17 -62.22 2.91
C GLU A 247 -7.71 -60.91 2.34
N ARG A 248 -8.61 -60.23 3.05
CA ARG A 248 -9.16 -58.94 2.62
C ARG A 248 -8.13 -57.80 2.60
N ILE A 249 -7.21 -57.79 3.58
CA ILE A 249 -6.09 -56.83 3.60
C ILE A 249 -5.14 -57.10 2.44
N GLU A 250 -4.84 -58.37 2.17
CA GLU A 250 -4.01 -58.80 1.04
C GLU A 250 -4.63 -58.39 -0.30
N GLU A 251 -5.92 -58.66 -0.53
CA GLU A 251 -6.65 -58.20 -1.71
C GLU A 251 -6.55 -56.67 -1.91
N TYR A 252 -6.74 -55.91 -0.83
CA TYR A 252 -6.64 -54.46 -0.87
C TYR A 252 -5.25 -53.99 -1.31
N PHE A 253 -4.19 -54.55 -0.74
CA PHE A 253 -2.82 -54.21 -1.12
C PHE A 253 -2.41 -54.78 -2.48
N ALA A 254 -3.00 -55.89 -2.94
CA ALA A 254 -2.81 -56.42 -4.28
C ALA A 254 -3.23 -55.42 -5.35
N VAL A 255 -4.43 -54.84 -5.18
CA VAL A 255 -4.95 -53.82 -6.09
C VAL A 255 -4.06 -52.57 -6.06
N ARG A 256 -3.64 -52.13 -4.87
CA ARG A 256 -2.73 -50.98 -4.73
C ARG A 256 -1.36 -51.20 -5.39
N GLU A 257 -0.77 -52.38 -5.23
CA GLU A 257 0.52 -52.72 -5.84
C GLU A 257 0.41 -52.72 -7.37
N LEU A 258 -0.69 -53.26 -7.90
CA LEU A 258 -0.96 -53.29 -9.34
C LEU A 258 -1.14 -51.88 -9.92
N LEU A 259 -1.85 -51.00 -9.20
CA LEU A 259 -2.01 -49.60 -9.60
C LEU A 259 -0.66 -48.85 -9.59
N GLU A 260 0.17 -49.05 -8.56
CA GLU A 260 1.51 -48.46 -8.47
C GLU A 260 2.41 -48.92 -9.62
N LYS A 261 2.40 -50.22 -9.95
CA LYS A 261 3.14 -50.80 -11.08
C LYS A 261 2.73 -50.24 -12.43
N ARG A 262 1.43 -49.98 -12.62
CA ARG A 262 0.88 -49.45 -13.88
C ARG A 262 1.05 -47.93 -14.03
N LYS A 263 1.57 -47.22 -13.02
CA LYS A 263 1.71 -45.75 -12.98
C LYS A 263 0.42 -45.00 -13.31
N ILE A 264 -0.73 -45.64 -13.10
CA ILE A 264 -2.03 -44.98 -13.22
C ILE A 264 -2.13 -44.08 -11.99
N ALA A 265 -1.99 -42.77 -12.20
CA ALA A 265 -2.04 -41.80 -11.11
C ALA A 265 -3.36 -41.98 -10.33
N GLU A 266 -3.30 -41.82 -9.01
CA GLU A 266 -4.44 -41.93 -8.07
C GLU A 266 -5.66 -41.01 -8.39
N LYS A 267 -5.66 -40.29 -9.52
CA LYS A 267 -6.74 -39.41 -9.95
C LYS A 267 -7.97 -40.16 -10.46
N ASP A 268 -7.82 -41.38 -11.00
CA ASP A 268 -8.93 -42.11 -11.65
C ASP A 268 -9.39 -43.39 -10.92
N GLY A 269 -8.65 -43.84 -9.90
CA GLY A 269 -9.01 -44.99 -9.08
C GLY A 269 -9.77 -44.56 -7.83
N ALA A 270 -11.01 -45.00 -7.65
CA ALA A 270 -11.79 -44.76 -6.43
C ALA A 270 -10.93 -45.07 -5.19
N LYS A 271 -10.68 -44.05 -4.37
CA LYS A 271 -9.91 -44.15 -3.12
C LYS A 271 -10.71 -44.96 -2.10
N VAL A 272 -10.65 -46.29 -2.21
CA VAL A 272 -11.24 -47.18 -1.20
C VAL A 272 -10.40 -47.05 0.07
N ILE A 273 -11.05 -46.70 1.18
CA ILE A 273 -10.44 -46.62 2.50
C ILE A 273 -10.71 -47.95 3.21
N LEU A 274 -9.67 -48.57 3.74
CA LEU A 274 -9.81 -49.81 4.50
C LEU A 274 -10.45 -49.53 5.87
N CYS A 275 -11.59 -50.18 6.14
CA CYS A 275 -12.27 -50.10 7.44
C CYS A 275 -12.22 -51.45 8.15
N LEU A 276 -11.58 -51.51 9.32
CA LEU A 276 -11.58 -52.70 10.17
C LEU A 276 -12.69 -52.56 11.22
N TYR A 277 -13.72 -53.41 11.12
CA TYR A 277 -14.89 -53.38 12.00
C TYR A 277 -14.93 -54.60 12.94
N GLY A 278 -15.40 -54.41 14.18
CA GLY A 278 -15.58 -55.48 15.17
C GLY A 278 -15.63 -54.95 16.61
N PRO A 279 -15.81 -55.80 17.63
CA PRO A 279 -15.81 -55.41 19.04
C PRO A 279 -14.43 -54.91 19.52
N PRO A 280 -14.34 -54.20 20.66
CA PRO A 280 -13.06 -53.81 21.24
C PRO A 280 -12.21 -55.06 21.59
N GLY A 281 -10.89 -54.95 21.52
CA GLY A 281 -9.97 -56.05 21.86
C GLY A 281 -9.66 -57.06 20.74
N VAL A 282 -10.36 -57.04 19.61
CA VAL A 282 -10.15 -58.02 18.50
C VAL A 282 -8.90 -57.78 17.64
N GLY A 283 -7.95 -56.94 18.08
CA GLY A 283 -6.67 -56.77 17.39
C GLY A 283 -6.66 -55.81 16.18
N LYS A 284 -7.69 -54.98 15.98
CA LYS A 284 -7.77 -54.02 14.85
C LYS A 284 -6.52 -53.13 14.70
N THR A 285 -6.10 -52.48 15.78
CA THR A 285 -4.91 -51.62 15.79
C THR A 285 -3.63 -52.44 15.57
N SER A 286 -3.61 -53.69 16.04
CA SER A 286 -2.46 -54.59 15.87
C SER A 286 -2.29 -54.99 14.40
N LEU A 287 -3.38 -55.28 13.67
CA LEU A 287 -3.35 -55.51 12.22
C LEU A 287 -2.78 -54.29 11.46
N ALA A 288 -3.21 -53.07 11.80
CA ALA A 288 -2.67 -51.85 11.20
C ALA A 288 -1.16 -51.69 11.47
N ASN A 289 -0.72 -52.07 12.67
CA ASN A 289 0.71 -52.01 13.04
C ASN A 289 1.55 -53.03 12.26
N SER A 290 1.03 -54.25 12.04
CA SER A 290 1.68 -55.25 11.18
C SER A 290 1.83 -54.76 9.74
N VAL A 291 0.79 -54.11 9.20
CA VAL A 291 0.85 -53.49 7.87
C VAL A 291 1.90 -52.38 7.82
N SER A 292 1.91 -51.47 8.80
CA SER A 292 2.91 -50.39 8.90
C SER A 292 4.35 -50.94 8.93
N LYS A 293 4.61 -51.97 9.74
CA LYS A 293 5.91 -52.68 9.78
C LYS A 293 6.29 -53.27 8.43
N ALA A 294 5.34 -53.94 7.77
CA ALA A 294 5.55 -54.51 6.44
C ALA A 294 5.88 -53.41 5.41
N LEU A 295 5.23 -52.26 5.47
CA LEU A 295 5.47 -51.15 4.55
C LEU A 295 6.67 -50.28 4.93
N LYS A 296 7.28 -50.51 6.10
CA LYS A 296 8.30 -49.61 6.69
C LYS A 296 7.83 -48.14 6.65
N ARG A 297 6.62 -47.92 7.14
CA ARG A 297 6.05 -46.58 7.34
C ARG A 297 5.58 -46.45 8.79
N GLU A 298 5.84 -45.31 9.41
CA GLU A 298 5.42 -44.98 10.78
C GLU A 298 3.89 -44.95 10.92
N LEU A 299 3.37 -45.73 11.86
CA LEU A 299 1.94 -45.73 12.15
C LEU A 299 1.56 -44.58 13.09
N ILE A 300 0.72 -43.65 12.60
CA ILE A 300 0.08 -42.64 13.44
C ILE A 300 -1.33 -43.11 13.80
N ARG A 301 -1.69 -43.00 15.08
CA ARG A 301 -3.05 -43.29 15.57
C ARG A 301 -3.78 -42.01 15.94
N ILE A 302 -4.82 -41.66 15.19
CA ILE A 302 -5.72 -40.55 15.50
C ILE A 302 -7.01 -41.14 16.09
N ALA A 303 -7.26 -40.90 17.38
CA ALA A 303 -8.51 -41.30 18.02
C ALA A 303 -9.63 -40.33 17.60
N LEU A 304 -10.71 -40.90 17.03
CA LEU A 304 -11.91 -40.15 16.63
C LEU A 304 -13.05 -40.24 17.67
N GLY A 305 -12.94 -41.14 18.64
CA GLY A 305 -13.95 -41.29 19.69
C GLY A 305 -13.95 -40.08 20.62
N GLY A 306 -15.13 -39.52 20.90
CA GLY A 306 -15.29 -38.35 21.76
C GLY A 306 -14.93 -37.01 21.09
N LEU A 307 -14.78 -36.97 19.77
CA LEU A 307 -14.62 -35.71 19.04
C LEU A 307 -15.96 -34.99 18.92
N GLU A 308 -16.00 -33.75 19.38
CA GLU A 308 -17.18 -32.87 19.27
C GLU A 308 -16.95 -31.73 18.26
N ASP A 309 -15.69 -31.31 18.06
CA ASP A 309 -15.33 -30.21 17.14
C ASP A 309 -14.49 -30.69 15.95
N VAL A 310 -14.87 -30.23 14.76
CA VAL A 310 -14.13 -30.42 13.50
C VAL A 310 -12.73 -29.79 13.57
N ASN A 311 -12.57 -28.71 14.35
CA ASN A 311 -11.28 -28.03 14.50
C ASN A 311 -10.21 -28.89 15.17
N GLU A 312 -10.58 -29.93 15.92
CA GLU A 312 -9.58 -30.87 16.46
C GLU A 312 -8.86 -31.64 15.35
N LEU A 313 -9.53 -31.91 14.22
CA LEU A 313 -8.92 -32.62 13.09
C LEU A 313 -8.16 -31.68 12.15
N ARG A 314 -8.74 -30.52 11.82
CA ARG A 314 -8.18 -29.58 10.82
C ARG A 314 -7.30 -28.46 11.42
N GLY A 315 -7.46 -28.17 12.71
CA GLY A 315 -6.83 -27.04 13.41
C GLY A 315 -7.73 -25.81 13.51
N HIS A 316 -7.37 -24.92 14.43
CA HIS A 316 -8.03 -23.62 14.58
C HIS A 316 -7.41 -22.57 13.65
N ARG A 317 -8.17 -21.53 13.34
CA ARG A 317 -7.60 -20.36 12.63
C ARG A 317 -6.50 -19.74 13.50
N ARG A 318 -5.36 -19.41 12.88
CA ARG A 318 -4.19 -18.81 13.54
C ARG A 318 -4.44 -17.49 14.27
N THR A 319 -5.57 -16.83 14.00
CA THR A 319 -5.95 -15.57 14.65
C THR A 319 -6.46 -15.76 16.08
N TYR A 320 -6.78 -16.98 16.49
CA TYR A 320 -7.16 -17.28 17.87
C TYR A 320 -5.91 -17.46 18.73
N ILE A 321 -5.93 -16.89 19.92
CA ILE A 321 -4.88 -17.09 20.93
C ILE A 321 -4.83 -18.59 21.28
N GLY A 322 -3.65 -19.19 21.22
CA GLY A 322 -3.46 -20.63 21.46
C GLY A 322 -3.89 -21.53 20.31
N ALA A 323 -4.06 -21.00 19.09
CA ALA A 323 -4.38 -21.82 17.93
C ALA A 323 -3.28 -22.87 17.66
N MET A 324 -3.69 -24.14 17.61
CA MET A 324 -2.82 -25.27 17.30
C MET A 324 -3.22 -25.89 15.95
N PRO A 325 -2.25 -26.50 15.23
CA PRO A 325 -2.56 -27.34 14.08
C PRO A 325 -3.44 -28.53 14.49
N GLY A 326 -4.27 -29.02 13.58
CA GLY A 326 -5.12 -30.17 13.84
C GLY A 326 -4.33 -31.47 14.01
N ARG A 327 -4.98 -32.49 14.59
CA ARG A 327 -4.37 -33.81 14.88
C ARG A 327 -3.75 -34.48 13.65
N ILE A 328 -4.27 -34.22 12.44
CA ILE A 328 -3.69 -34.78 11.20
C ILE A 328 -2.30 -34.20 10.95
N THR A 329 -2.17 -32.87 10.99
CA THR A 329 -0.88 -32.19 10.77
C THR A 329 0.10 -32.50 11.89
N GLN A 330 -0.36 -32.55 13.14
CA GLN A 330 0.48 -32.96 14.28
C GLN A 330 1.01 -34.38 14.10
N GLY A 331 0.15 -35.31 13.69
CA GLY A 331 0.55 -36.68 13.37
C GLY A 331 1.66 -36.74 12.32
N LEU A 332 1.56 -35.96 11.24
CA LEU A 332 2.61 -35.90 10.21
C LEU A 332 3.94 -35.40 10.78
N ILE A 333 3.91 -34.39 11.65
CA ILE A 333 5.10 -33.86 12.34
C ILE A 333 5.71 -34.94 13.24
N GLU A 334 4.90 -35.64 14.03
CA GLU A 334 5.33 -36.73 14.92
C GLU A 334 5.96 -37.90 14.16
N ALA A 335 5.37 -38.29 13.02
CA ALA A 335 5.91 -39.35 12.18
C ALA A 335 7.23 -38.97 11.48
N LYS A 336 7.54 -37.66 11.38
CA LYS A 336 8.74 -37.13 10.69
C LYS A 336 8.88 -37.62 9.24
N GLN A 337 7.77 -38.01 8.60
CA GLN A 337 7.69 -38.34 7.19
C GLN A 337 6.33 -37.94 6.63
N ILE A 338 6.28 -37.60 5.33
CA ILE A 338 5.06 -37.13 4.68
C ILE A 338 4.11 -38.27 4.27
N ASN A 339 4.61 -39.51 4.22
CA ASN A 339 3.84 -40.74 3.92
C ASN A 339 3.90 -41.78 5.05
N PRO A 340 3.41 -41.45 6.26
CA PRO A 340 3.20 -42.41 7.34
C PRO A 340 2.25 -43.54 6.96
#